data_AF-W2P8X5-F1
#
_entry.id   AF-W2P8X5-F1
#
_cell.length_a   1.000
_cell.length_b   1.000
_cell.length_c   1.000
_cell.angle_alpha   90.00
_cell.angle_beta   90.00
_cell.angle_gamma   90.00
#
_symmetry.space_group_name_H-M   'P 1'
#
loop_
_entity.id
_entity.type
_entity.pdbx_description
1 polymer ?
#
loop_
_entity_poly.entity_id
_entity_poly.type
_entity_poly.pdbx_seq_one_letter_code
_entity_poly.pdbx_strand_id
1 'polypeptide(L)'
;MLVRMAREWSVFMRQPVLPRHSKNPHSWLRQVTLLRTLLVGVAICVCWGYTQLLVRYGSISPAATALFTTAYDGRAADDLPPTSPPWRPPFRVVVSLTTTPSRLDKVMDSVRSLTKQSLVPDQIYINIPEGPMKRHPERSYDETEIPSELVGLTPLVKVNRCVDDGPATKLLGTLRLEHNASTLIITLDDDFEYPPELV
;
A
#
# COMPACT_ATOMS: atom_id res chain seq x y z
N MET A 1 -36.02 10.14 -86.07
CA MET A 1 -35.07 10.04 -84.93
C MET A 1 -35.62 10.74 -83.68
N LEU A 2 -36.08 12.00 -83.77
CA LEU A 2 -36.66 12.76 -82.64
C LEU A 2 -37.91 12.13 -81.98
N VAL A 3 -38.81 11.52 -82.76
CA VAL A 3 -40.05 10.93 -82.22
C VAL A 3 -39.79 9.70 -81.34
N ARG A 4 -38.69 8.98 -81.60
CA ARG A 4 -38.31 7.78 -80.83
C ARG A 4 -37.74 8.15 -79.46
N MET A 5 -36.88 9.19 -79.43
CA MET A 5 -36.35 9.76 -78.18
C MET A 5 -37.46 10.36 -77.30
N ALA A 6 -38.42 11.07 -77.88
CA ALA A 6 -39.54 11.65 -77.12
C ALA A 6 -40.41 10.56 -76.46
N ARG A 7 -40.59 9.42 -77.13
CA ARG A 7 -41.36 8.29 -76.61
C ARG A 7 -40.62 7.58 -75.48
N GLU A 8 -39.31 7.36 -75.63
CA GLU A 8 -38.47 6.77 -74.57
C GLU A 8 -38.41 7.65 -73.31
N TRP A 9 -38.32 8.97 -73.47
CA TRP A 9 -38.36 9.92 -72.35
C TRP A 9 -39.72 9.92 -71.63
N SER A 10 -40.82 9.80 -72.38
CA SER A 10 -42.17 9.73 -71.78
C SER A 10 -42.40 8.46 -70.97
N VAL A 11 -41.75 7.36 -71.35
CA VAL A 11 -41.83 6.07 -70.64
C VAL A 11 -40.98 6.11 -69.38
N PHE A 12 -39.78 6.72 -69.44
CA PHE A 12 -38.93 6.91 -68.27
C PHE A 12 -39.60 7.80 -67.20
N MET A 13 -40.23 8.90 -67.61
CA MET A 13 -40.91 9.84 -66.71
C MET A 13 -42.23 9.30 -66.10
N ARG A 14 -42.76 8.18 -66.61
CA ARG A 14 -44.00 7.55 -66.11
C ARG A 14 -43.76 6.33 -65.25
N GLN A 15 -42.51 5.93 -65.00
CA GLN A 15 -42.24 4.90 -64.02
C GLN A 15 -42.49 5.48 -62.62
N PRO A 16 -43.42 4.92 -61.83
CA PRO A 16 -43.56 5.32 -60.43
C PRO A 16 -42.23 5.07 -59.75
N VAL A 17 -41.70 6.10 -59.08
CA VAL A 17 -40.54 5.96 -58.19
C VAL A 17 -40.98 5.07 -57.04
N LEU A 18 -40.93 3.75 -57.24
CA LEU A 18 -41.13 2.80 -56.16
C LEU A 18 -40.07 3.12 -55.10
N PRO A 19 -40.45 3.26 -53.82
CA PRO A 19 -39.46 3.38 -52.78
C PRO A 19 -38.58 2.14 -52.91
N ARG A 20 -37.31 2.32 -53.28
CA ARG A 20 -36.32 1.27 -53.10
C ARG A 20 -36.40 0.95 -51.61
N HIS A 21 -36.94 -0.22 -51.28
CA HIS A 21 -36.83 -0.79 -49.96
C HIS A 21 -35.33 -0.94 -49.71
N SER A 22 -34.71 0.10 -49.17
CA SER A 22 -33.38 0.05 -48.60
C SER A 22 -33.51 -0.90 -47.42
N LYS A 23 -33.21 -2.17 -47.66
CA LYS A 23 -32.87 -3.08 -46.58
C LYS A 23 -31.63 -2.47 -45.94
N ASN A 24 -31.86 -1.74 -44.87
CA ASN A 24 -30.89 -0.97 -44.12
C ASN A 24 -29.69 -1.90 -43.78
N PRO A 25 -28.55 -1.80 -44.49
CA PRO A 25 -27.48 -2.80 -44.36
C PRO A 25 -26.67 -2.58 -43.08
N HIS A 26 -27.00 -1.55 -42.30
CA HIS A 26 -26.20 -1.05 -41.18
C HIS A 26 -26.85 -1.24 -39.80
N SER A 27 -27.88 -2.08 -39.67
CA SER A 27 -28.53 -2.37 -38.37
C SER A 27 -27.55 -3.02 -37.37
N TRP A 28 -26.70 -3.93 -37.82
CA TRP A 28 -25.68 -4.56 -36.98
C TRP A 28 -24.60 -3.56 -36.55
N LEU A 29 -24.15 -2.67 -37.44
CA LEU A 29 -23.17 -1.63 -37.13
C LEU A 29 -23.69 -0.65 -36.06
N ARG A 30 -24.99 -0.32 -36.05
CA ARG A 30 -25.63 0.49 -34.98
C ARG A 30 -25.72 -0.24 -33.64
N GLN A 31 -26.02 -1.54 -33.65
CA GLN A 31 -26.02 -2.37 -32.43
C GLN A 31 -24.61 -2.52 -31.84
N VAL A 32 -23.60 -2.69 -32.71
CA VAL A 32 -22.18 -2.74 -32.32
C VAL A 32 -21.69 -1.39 -31.78
N THR A 33 -22.22 -0.26 -32.24
CA THR A 33 -21.87 1.05 -31.64
C THR A 33 -22.50 1.30 -30.27
N LEU A 34 -23.78 0.98 -30.06
CA LEU A 34 -24.46 1.21 -28.78
C LEU A 34 -23.87 0.36 -27.64
N LEU A 35 -23.61 -0.92 -27.91
CA LEU A 35 -22.95 -1.81 -26.95
C LEU A 35 -21.55 -1.30 -26.62
N ARG A 36 -20.77 -0.88 -27.61
CA ARG A 36 -19.43 -0.31 -27.39
C ARG A 36 -19.48 0.99 -26.57
N THR A 37 -20.40 1.90 -26.86
CA THR A 37 -20.56 3.13 -26.08
C THR A 37 -20.97 2.82 -24.64
N LEU A 38 -21.82 1.83 -24.43
CA LEU A 38 -22.24 1.41 -23.09
C LEU A 38 -21.08 0.75 -22.33
N LEU A 39 -20.29 -0.11 -22.98
CA LEU A 39 -19.10 -0.71 -22.39
C LEU A 39 -18.04 0.35 -22.04
N VAL A 40 -17.81 1.35 -22.90
CA VAL A 40 -16.91 2.47 -22.60
C VAL A 40 -17.43 3.29 -21.43
N GLY A 41 -18.74 3.58 -21.38
CA GLY A 41 -19.37 4.27 -20.25
C GLY A 41 -19.20 3.50 -18.94
N VAL A 42 -19.45 2.19 -18.95
CA VAL A 42 -19.22 1.31 -17.79
C VAL A 42 -17.75 1.33 -17.38
N ALA A 43 -16.81 1.21 -18.33
CA ALA A 43 -15.38 1.27 -18.04
C ALA A 43 -14.97 2.60 -17.40
N ILE A 44 -15.48 3.73 -17.91
CA ILE A 44 -15.25 5.06 -17.33
C ILE A 44 -15.81 5.12 -15.90
N CYS A 45 -17.03 4.64 -15.66
CA CYS A 45 -17.62 4.61 -14.33
C CYS A 45 -16.84 3.72 -13.36
N VAL A 46 -16.36 2.56 -13.81
CA VAL A 46 -15.51 1.67 -13.00
C VAL A 46 -14.17 2.32 -12.68
N CYS A 47 -13.50 2.91 -13.69
CA CYS A 47 -12.26 3.65 -13.50
C CYS A 47 -12.44 4.83 -12.55
N TRP A 48 -13.54 5.59 -12.69
CA TRP A 48 -13.87 6.70 -11.80
C TRP A 48 -14.13 6.23 -10.36
N GLY A 49 -14.92 5.16 -10.18
CA GLY A 49 -15.14 4.57 -8.86
C GLY A 49 -13.81 4.12 -8.23
N TYR A 50 -12.94 3.48 -9.01
CA TYR A 50 -11.63 3.05 -8.57
C TYR A 50 -10.72 4.24 -8.19
N THR A 51 -10.70 5.33 -8.97
CA THR A 51 -9.90 6.53 -8.63
C THR A 51 -10.43 7.24 -7.39
N GLN A 52 -11.75 7.31 -7.19
CA GLN A 52 -12.33 7.85 -5.95
C GLN A 52 -11.92 7.01 -4.73
N LEU A 53 -11.90 5.69 -4.85
CA LEU A 53 -11.43 4.81 -3.78
C LEU A 53 -9.92 4.97 -3.55
N LEU A 54 -9.10 5.10 -4.60
CA LEU A 54 -7.66 5.39 -4.50
C LEU A 54 -7.40 6.68 -3.74
N VAL A 55 -8.11 7.77 -4.08
CA VAL A 55 -7.95 9.08 -3.42
C VAL A 55 -8.40 9.01 -1.96
N ARG A 56 -9.51 8.31 -1.68
CA ARG A 56 -10.04 8.20 -0.32
C ARG A 56 -9.16 7.37 0.62
N TYR A 57 -8.62 6.26 0.15
CA TYR A 57 -7.88 5.31 0.98
C TYR A 57 -6.37 5.38 0.81
N GLY A 58 -5.85 6.11 -0.18
CA GLY A 58 -4.41 6.21 -0.46
C GLY A 58 -3.73 4.87 -0.79
N SER A 59 -4.51 3.86 -1.19
CA SER A 59 -4.08 2.47 -1.33
C SER A 59 -4.27 1.98 -2.75
N ILE A 60 -3.24 1.33 -3.32
CA ILE A 60 -3.32 0.68 -4.65
C ILE A 60 -4.29 -0.51 -4.69
N SER A 61 -4.82 -0.95 -3.54
CA SER A 61 -5.87 -1.96 -3.45
C SER A 61 -7.02 -1.45 -2.57
N PRO A 62 -7.82 -0.48 -3.06
CA PRO A 62 -8.84 0.15 -2.24
C PRO A 62 -9.95 -0.82 -1.81
N ALA A 63 -10.28 -1.80 -2.65
CA ALA A 63 -11.26 -2.83 -2.33
C ALA A 63 -10.77 -3.73 -1.19
N ALA A 64 -9.51 -4.16 -1.20
CA ALA A 64 -8.95 -4.94 -0.10
C ALA A 64 -8.90 -4.11 1.19
N THR A 65 -8.48 -2.83 1.10
CA THR A 65 -8.51 -1.93 2.25
C THR A 65 -9.93 -1.81 2.82
N ALA A 66 -10.94 -1.57 1.98
CA ALA A 66 -12.33 -1.48 2.44
C ALA A 66 -12.89 -2.79 3.02
N LEU A 67 -12.43 -3.95 2.54
CA LEU A 67 -12.90 -5.27 2.98
C LEU A 67 -12.19 -5.80 4.23
N PHE A 68 -10.92 -5.44 4.42
CA PHE A 68 -10.05 -6.03 5.45
C PHE A 68 -9.55 -5.03 6.48
N THR A 69 -9.91 -3.75 6.37
CA THR A 69 -9.54 -2.73 7.34
C THR A 69 -10.77 -1.97 7.80
N THR A 70 -10.74 -1.53 9.06
CA THR A 70 -11.69 -0.58 9.61
C THR A 70 -10.92 0.67 10.02
N ALA A 71 -11.57 1.83 9.97
CA ALA A 71 -10.99 3.02 10.58
C ALA A 71 -10.79 2.74 12.08
N TYR A 72 -9.64 3.15 12.61
CA TYR A 72 -9.40 3.15 14.04
C TYR A 72 -9.93 4.46 14.59
N ASP A 73 -10.98 4.41 15.40
CA ASP A 73 -11.70 5.59 15.91
C ASP A 73 -10.92 6.36 17.00
N GLY A 74 -9.64 6.03 17.21
CA GLY A 74 -8.80 6.60 18.26
C GLY A 74 -8.87 5.77 19.55
N ARG A 75 -8.09 6.18 20.56
CA ARG A 75 -8.16 5.56 21.90
C ARG A 75 -9.38 6.11 22.64
N ALA A 76 -10.23 5.23 23.16
CA ALA A 76 -11.23 5.59 24.14
C ALA A 76 -10.59 5.77 25.54
N ALA A 77 -11.28 6.43 26.47
CA ALA A 77 -10.73 6.71 27.80
C ALA A 77 -10.47 5.44 28.63
N ASP A 78 -11.15 4.35 28.30
CA ASP A 78 -11.02 3.01 28.84
C ASP A 78 -9.94 2.15 28.15
N ASP A 79 -9.32 2.64 27.06
CA ASP A 79 -8.18 1.97 26.41
C ASP A 79 -6.85 2.17 27.16
N LEU A 80 -6.86 2.88 28.28
CA LEU A 80 -5.66 3.07 29.10
C LEU A 80 -5.43 1.87 30.02
N PRO A 81 -4.18 1.37 30.12
CA PRO A 81 -3.89 0.29 31.03
C PRO A 81 -4.11 0.71 32.50
N PRO A 82 -4.50 -0.23 33.39
CA PRO A 82 -4.60 0.01 34.82
C PRO A 82 -3.34 0.65 35.39
N THR A 83 -3.52 1.65 36.27
CA THR A 83 -2.42 2.44 36.84
C THR A 83 -1.68 1.75 37.98
N SER A 84 -2.18 0.63 38.52
CA SER A 84 -1.55 -0.12 39.61
C SER A 84 -2.14 -1.54 39.76
N PRO A 85 -1.33 -2.58 40.04
CA PRO A 85 0.15 -2.67 39.94
C PRO A 85 0.64 -2.48 38.48
N PRO A 86 1.96 -2.46 38.17
CA PRO A 86 2.43 -2.24 36.80
C PRO A 86 1.75 -3.22 35.86
N TRP A 87 0.85 -2.69 35.05
CA TRP A 87 0.07 -3.52 34.15
C TRP A 87 1.00 -4.04 33.05
N ARG A 88 0.89 -5.33 32.77
CA ARG A 88 1.48 -5.94 31.58
C ARG A 88 0.42 -6.76 30.87
N PRO A 89 0.42 -6.76 29.53
CA PRO A 89 -0.44 -7.67 28.79
C PRO A 89 -0.02 -9.14 29.03
N PRO A 90 -0.92 -10.10 28.80
CA PRO A 90 -0.62 -11.53 28.96
C PRO A 90 0.23 -12.10 27.81
N PHE A 91 0.65 -11.26 26.87
CA PHE A 91 1.45 -11.61 25.71
C PHE A 91 2.76 -10.82 25.70
N ARG A 92 3.75 -11.35 24.96
CA ARG A 92 5.04 -10.72 24.78
C ARG A 92 4.92 -9.46 23.93
N VAL A 93 5.57 -8.38 24.33
CA VAL A 93 5.63 -7.11 23.59
C VAL A 93 7.07 -6.81 23.22
N VAL A 94 7.35 -6.69 21.93
CA VAL A 94 8.67 -6.33 21.42
C VAL A 94 8.58 -5.13 20.51
N VAL A 95 9.63 -4.31 20.54
CA VAL A 95 9.79 -3.19 19.61
C VAL A 95 10.80 -3.58 18.55
N SER A 96 10.57 -3.14 17.32
CA SER A 96 11.39 -3.49 16.19
C SER A 96 11.63 -2.29 15.29
N LEU A 97 12.89 -1.99 15.04
CA LEU A 97 13.31 -0.94 14.13
C LEU A 97 14.41 -1.45 13.20
N THR A 98 14.66 -0.68 12.15
CA THR A 98 15.79 -0.86 11.24
C THR A 98 16.48 0.48 11.10
N THR A 99 17.78 0.47 10.86
CA THR A 99 18.54 1.69 10.58
C THR A 99 19.34 1.53 9.29
N THR A 100 20.03 2.60 8.90
CA THR A 100 20.91 2.65 7.73
C THR A 100 22.31 3.07 8.17
N PRO A 101 23.36 2.81 7.39
CA PRO A 101 24.73 3.21 7.73
C PRO A 101 24.82 4.71 8.07
N SER A 102 24.11 5.56 7.33
CA SER A 102 24.07 7.02 7.53
C SER A 102 23.24 7.52 8.72
N ARG A 103 22.55 6.64 9.44
CA ARG A 103 21.74 6.98 10.63
C ARG A 103 22.12 6.18 11.86
N LEU A 104 23.08 5.28 11.74
CA LEU A 104 23.52 4.42 12.83
C LEU A 104 24.14 5.23 13.98
N ASP A 105 24.69 6.41 13.68
CA ASP A 105 25.17 7.40 14.65
C ASP A 105 24.04 8.14 15.40
N LYS A 106 22.83 8.18 14.84
CA LYS A 106 21.67 8.95 15.33
C LYS A 106 20.58 8.10 15.98
N VAL A 107 20.59 6.79 15.73
CA VAL A 107 19.57 5.85 16.24
C VAL A 107 19.46 5.84 17.77
N MET A 108 20.49 6.30 18.48
CA MET A 108 20.55 6.25 19.94
C MET A 108 19.45 7.07 20.63
N ASP A 109 18.99 8.18 20.04
CA ASP A 109 17.92 8.98 20.66
C ASP A 109 16.59 8.21 20.64
N SER A 110 16.29 7.54 19.51
CA SER A 110 15.17 6.60 19.43
C SER A 110 15.32 5.46 20.42
N VAL A 111 16.47 4.79 20.45
CA VAL A 111 16.70 3.64 21.36
C VAL A 111 16.55 4.06 22.82
N ARG A 112 17.14 5.18 23.24
CA ARG A 112 17.04 5.70 24.61
C ARG A 112 15.60 6.01 24.99
N SER A 113 14.81 6.61 24.10
CA SER A 113 13.38 6.85 24.36
C SER A 113 12.58 5.56 24.54
N LEU A 114 12.94 4.51 23.80
CA LEU A 114 12.31 3.19 23.89
C LEU A 114 12.67 2.42 25.16
N THR A 115 13.86 2.66 25.72
CA THR A 115 14.21 2.10 27.04
C THR A 115 13.43 2.73 28.20
N LYS A 116 12.76 3.87 27.97
CA LYS A 116 12.04 4.66 28.98
C LYS A 116 10.52 4.60 28.83
N GLN A 117 10.01 3.62 28.09
CA GLN A 117 8.57 3.46 27.88
C GLN A 117 7.84 3.08 29.17
N SER A 118 6.57 3.48 29.25
CA SER A 118 5.66 3.21 30.36
C SER A 118 5.48 1.70 30.55
N LEU A 119 5.35 0.96 29.46
CA LEU A 119 5.58 -0.47 29.40
C LEU A 119 6.94 -0.73 28.74
N VAL A 120 7.95 -1.03 29.55
CA VAL A 120 9.27 -1.43 29.02
C VAL A 120 9.10 -2.70 28.16
N PRO A 121 9.45 -2.67 26.86
CA PRO A 121 9.34 -3.82 25.98
C PRO A 121 10.13 -5.02 26.51
N ASP A 122 9.67 -6.22 26.22
CA ASP A 122 10.40 -7.44 26.58
C ASP A 122 11.69 -7.60 25.77
N GLN A 123 11.77 -6.94 24.61
CA GLN A 123 12.96 -6.83 23.76
C GLN A 123 12.82 -5.67 22.79
N ILE A 124 13.92 -4.98 22.51
CA ILE A 124 14.04 -3.99 21.43
C ILE A 124 15.00 -4.57 20.38
N TYR A 125 14.49 -4.84 19.18
CA TYR A 125 15.28 -5.34 18.05
C TYR A 125 15.76 -4.18 17.17
N ILE A 126 17.07 -4.11 17.00
CA ILE A 126 17.72 -3.20 16.05
C ILE A 126 18.18 -4.06 14.86
N ASN A 127 17.37 -4.10 13.82
CA ASN A 127 17.69 -4.83 12.60
C ASN A 127 18.68 -4.02 11.78
N ILE A 128 19.89 -4.54 11.63
CA ILE A 128 20.95 -3.91 10.84
C ILE A 128 21.40 -4.95 9.81
N PRO A 129 21.03 -4.80 8.53
CA PRO A 129 21.44 -5.76 7.52
C PRO A 129 22.95 -5.92 7.38
N GLU A 130 23.37 -7.02 6.78
CA GLU A 130 24.77 -7.30 6.42
C GLU A 130 25.07 -6.90 4.97
N GLY A 131 26.30 -6.48 4.70
CA GLY A 131 26.77 -6.21 3.33
C GLY A 131 26.26 -4.91 2.70
N PRO A 132 26.33 -4.82 1.35
CA PRO A 132 25.88 -3.65 0.59
C PRO A 132 24.38 -3.38 0.75
N MET A 133 23.99 -2.11 0.84
CA MET A 133 22.58 -1.74 0.89
C MET A 133 21.90 -2.07 -0.44
N LYS A 134 20.67 -2.61 -0.37
CA LYS A 134 19.89 -2.98 -1.55
C LYS A 134 19.50 -1.79 -2.42
N ARG A 135 19.23 -0.63 -1.81
CA ARG A 135 18.85 0.62 -2.50
C ARG A 135 20.05 1.46 -2.94
N HIS A 136 21.17 1.32 -2.23
CA HIS A 136 22.39 2.11 -2.38
C HIS A 136 23.61 1.19 -2.32
N PRO A 137 23.85 0.35 -3.35
CA PRO A 137 24.90 -0.67 -3.32
C PRO A 137 26.31 -0.11 -3.14
N GLU A 138 26.50 1.19 -3.35
CA GLU A 138 27.74 1.92 -3.07
C GLU A 138 28.03 2.13 -1.58
N ARG A 139 27.09 1.80 -0.69
CA ARG A 139 27.24 1.86 0.78
C ARG A 139 27.06 0.47 1.37
N SER A 140 27.90 0.12 2.35
CA SER A 140 27.74 -1.12 3.10
C SER A 140 27.38 -0.87 4.56
N TYR A 141 26.57 -1.76 5.12
CA TYR A 141 26.33 -1.81 6.56
C TYR A 141 27.56 -2.26 7.35
N ASP A 142 28.51 -2.94 6.71
CA ASP A 142 29.74 -3.42 7.35
C ASP A 142 30.83 -2.34 7.43
N GLU A 143 30.65 -1.23 6.71
CA GLU A 143 31.58 -0.09 6.70
C GLU A 143 31.35 0.88 7.87
N THR A 144 30.21 0.76 8.57
CA THR A 144 29.86 1.62 9.70
C THR A 144 29.89 0.81 10.99
N GLU A 145 30.69 1.27 11.95
CA GLU A 145 30.78 0.62 13.25
C GLU A 145 29.46 0.77 14.03
N ILE A 146 29.00 -0.34 14.61
CA ILE A 146 27.82 -0.35 15.46
C ILE A 146 28.18 0.32 16.80
N PRO A 147 27.42 1.35 17.24
CA PRO A 147 27.72 2.05 18.49
C PRO A 147 27.85 1.08 19.67
N SER A 148 28.96 1.19 20.41
CA SER A 148 29.20 0.36 21.60
C SER A 148 28.13 0.54 22.68
N GLU A 149 27.52 1.73 22.76
CA GLU A 149 26.37 2.00 23.63
C GLU A 149 25.18 1.09 23.32
N LEU A 150 24.93 0.84 22.03
CA LEU A 150 23.81 0.00 21.59
C LEU A 150 24.05 -1.48 21.97
N VAL A 151 25.30 -1.94 21.89
CA VAL A 151 25.72 -3.26 22.38
C VAL A 151 25.63 -3.34 23.91
N GLY A 152 25.97 -2.25 24.61
CA GLY A 152 25.93 -2.14 26.07
C GLY A 152 24.53 -2.22 26.69
N LEU A 153 23.48 -2.03 25.90
CA LEU A 153 22.07 -2.14 26.33
C LEU A 153 21.53 -3.59 26.28
N THR A 154 22.38 -4.57 25.97
CA THR A 154 22.07 -6.00 26.13
C THR A 154 21.76 -6.31 27.60
N PRO A 155 20.72 -7.12 27.93
CA PRO A 155 19.91 -7.94 27.02
C PRO A 155 18.65 -7.25 26.50
N LEU A 156 18.30 -6.04 26.94
CA LEU A 156 17.06 -5.37 26.53
C LEU A 156 17.07 -4.99 25.04
N VAL A 157 18.21 -4.52 24.54
CA VAL A 157 18.41 -4.21 23.12
C VAL A 157 19.18 -5.34 22.46
N LYS A 158 18.65 -5.88 21.37
CA LYS A 158 19.28 -6.92 20.57
C LYS A 158 19.59 -6.41 19.17
N VAL A 159 20.86 -6.34 18.84
CA VAL A 159 21.33 -6.15 17.47
C VAL A 159 21.07 -7.41 16.67
N ASN A 160 20.32 -7.29 15.59
CA ASN A 160 20.06 -8.38 14.67
C ASN A 160 20.76 -8.09 13.34
N ARG A 161 21.87 -8.79 13.08
CA ARG A 161 22.51 -8.82 11.76
C ARG A 161 21.69 -9.69 10.82
N CYS A 162 21.18 -9.12 9.73
CA CYS A 162 20.11 -9.74 8.94
C CYS A 162 20.17 -9.41 7.44
N VAL A 163 19.15 -9.84 6.69
CA VAL A 163 18.99 -9.55 5.25
C VAL A 163 18.33 -8.18 5.05
N ASP A 164 18.76 -7.44 4.03
CA ASP A 164 18.14 -6.16 3.65
C ASP A 164 16.84 -6.37 2.83
N ASP A 165 15.70 -6.21 3.49
CA ASP A 165 14.37 -6.18 2.88
C ASP A 165 13.89 -4.75 2.59
N GLY A 166 14.79 -3.77 2.58
CA GLY A 166 14.47 -2.35 2.44
C GLY A 166 13.70 -1.81 3.65
N PRO A 167 12.68 -0.94 3.46
CA PRO A 167 11.89 -0.41 4.59
C PRO A 167 11.18 -1.49 5.40
N ALA A 168 10.90 -2.65 4.80
CA ALA A 168 10.25 -3.76 5.47
C ALA A 168 11.16 -4.48 6.47
N THR A 169 12.48 -4.22 6.47
CA THR A 169 13.46 -4.82 7.40
C THR A 169 13.06 -4.63 8.86
N LYS A 170 12.43 -3.48 9.19
CA LYS A 170 11.92 -3.22 10.56
C LYS A 170 10.88 -4.22 11.04
N LEU A 171 10.22 -4.95 10.14
CA LEU A 171 9.25 -5.98 10.50
C LEU A 171 9.82 -7.37 10.20
N LEU A 172 10.28 -7.57 8.95
CA LEU A 172 10.74 -8.87 8.47
C LEU A 172 12.00 -9.36 9.19
N GLY A 173 12.89 -8.46 9.63
CA GLY A 173 14.06 -8.84 10.42
C GLY A 173 13.66 -9.52 11.73
N THR A 174 12.69 -8.95 12.43
CA THR A 174 12.20 -9.45 13.73
C THR A 174 11.27 -10.65 13.59
N LEU A 175 10.44 -10.73 12.54
CA LEU A 175 9.60 -11.92 12.28
C LEU A 175 10.42 -13.20 12.06
N ARG A 176 11.69 -13.09 11.66
CA ARG A 176 12.60 -14.23 11.57
C ARG A 176 13.11 -14.71 12.94
N LEU A 177 12.93 -13.92 14.00
CA LEU A 177 13.34 -14.22 15.37
C LEU A 177 12.16 -14.53 16.29
N GLU A 178 11.02 -13.87 16.09
CA GLU A 178 9.79 -14.03 16.88
C GLU A 178 8.83 -14.97 16.15
N HIS A 179 8.66 -16.18 16.68
CA HIS A 179 7.81 -17.22 16.07
C HIS A 179 6.46 -17.40 16.76
N ASN A 180 6.27 -16.82 17.95
CA ASN A 180 4.99 -16.89 18.64
C ASN A 180 4.00 -15.91 18.01
N ALA A 181 2.92 -16.43 17.44
CA ALA A 181 1.87 -15.65 16.80
C ALA A 181 1.13 -14.68 17.75
N SER A 182 1.26 -14.88 19.07
CA SER A 182 0.70 -13.96 20.07
C SER A 182 1.66 -12.82 20.45
N THR A 183 2.92 -12.82 19.99
CA THR A 183 3.84 -11.71 20.25
C THR A 183 3.33 -10.46 19.52
N LEU A 184 3.16 -9.37 20.27
CA LEU A 184 2.94 -8.05 19.70
C LEU A 184 4.29 -7.45 19.27
N ILE A 185 4.44 -7.21 17.96
CA ILE A 185 5.61 -6.53 17.40
C ILE A 185 5.21 -5.10 17.03
N ILE A 186 5.83 -4.12 17.69
CA ILE A 186 5.63 -2.70 17.41
C ILE A 186 6.77 -2.23 16.51
N THR A 187 6.46 -1.85 15.27
CA THR A 187 7.47 -1.39 14.31
C THR A 187 7.62 0.12 14.33
N LEU A 188 8.85 0.60 14.52
CA LEU A 188 9.17 2.02 14.66
C LEU A 188 10.26 2.46 13.68
N ASP A 189 10.48 3.76 13.60
CA ASP A 189 11.55 4.40 12.83
C ASP A 189 12.74 4.74 13.75
N ASP A 190 13.90 4.98 13.14
CA ASP A 190 15.18 5.23 13.83
C ASP A 190 15.51 6.71 14.02
N ASP A 191 14.57 7.61 13.72
CA ASP A 191 14.76 9.07 13.69
C ASP A 191 13.75 9.87 14.53
N PHE A 192 13.09 9.23 15.49
CA PHE A 192 12.17 9.89 16.43
C PHE A 192 12.54 9.60 17.89
N GLU A 193 12.45 10.63 18.74
CA GLU A 193 12.34 10.44 20.18
C GLU A 193 10.86 10.19 20.53
N TYR A 194 10.56 9.01 21.06
CA TYR A 194 9.18 8.60 21.31
C TYR A 194 8.70 9.04 22.70
N PRO A 195 7.42 9.43 22.84
CA PRO A 195 6.84 9.71 24.15
C PRO A 195 6.82 8.42 25.01
N PRO A 196 6.83 8.54 26.35
CA PRO A 196 6.83 7.37 27.24
C PRO A 196 5.60 6.46 27.08
N GLU A 197 4.46 6.98 26.63
CA GLU A 197 3.19 6.26 26.55
C GLU A 197 2.94 5.62 25.16
N LEU A 198 3.96 5.55 24.31
CA LEU A 198 3.86 4.89 23.01
C LEU A 198 3.66 3.37 23.19
N VAL A 199 4.50 2.75 24.01
CA VAL A 199 4.43 1.32 24.40
C VAL A 199 3.80 1.20 25.79
#